data_AF-A0A5C7N0N4-F1
#
_entry.id   AF-A0A5C7N0N4-F1
#
_cell.length_a   1.000
_cell.length_b   1.000
_cell.length_c   1.000
_cell.angle_alpha   90.00
_cell.angle_beta   90.00
_cell.angle_gamma   90.00
#
_symmetry.space_group_name_H-M   'P 1'
#
loop_
_entity.id
_entity.type
_entity.pdbx_description
1 polymer ?
#
loop_
_entity_poly.entity_id
_entity_poly.type
_entity_poly.pdbx_seq_one_letter_code
_entity_poly.pdbx_strand_id
1 'polypeptide(L)'
;PAIERRSPVETTTVLLPTGDRLEIPTGAETLRLKGYLIMSRNSVQDYADFADLVSCMDIRTAAAVLAGIDGYYCGERSKNQWVATQLVRRLADPHPFDDHETADWPDVKQRCLAVAVAMLEEAR
;
A
#
# COMPACT_ATOMS: atom_id res chain seq x y z
N PRO A 1 2.09 16.35 -7.28
CA PRO A 1 2.83 15.73 -8.41
C PRO A 1 2.12 14.45 -8.84
N ALA A 2 2.01 14.20 -10.14
CA ALA A 2 1.49 12.92 -10.61
C ALA A 2 2.51 11.82 -10.24
N ILE A 3 2.06 10.79 -9.54
CA ILE A 3 2.84 9.58 -9.29
C ILE A 3 2.59 8.64 -10.46
N GLU A 4 3.63 8.05 -11.01
CA GLU A 4 3.52 7.08 -12.10
C GLU A 4 4.29 5.81 -11.78
N ARG A 5 3.86 4.72 -12.41
CA ARG A 5 4.55 3.44 -12.31
C ARG A 5 5.80 3.45 -13.22
N ARG A 6 6.93 2.97 -12.71
CA ARG A 6 8.25 3.01 -13.41
C ARG A 6 8.84 1.66 -13.77
N SER A 7 8.20 0.56 -13.36
CA SER A 7 8.68 -0.81 -13.60
C SER A 7 7.54 -1.71 -14.07
N PRO A 8 7.85 -2.86 -14.70
CA PRO A 8 6.83 -3.87 -15.03
C PRO A 8 6.15 -4.43 -13.78
N VAL A 9 4.93 -4.92 -13.93
CA VAL A 9 4.17 -5.60 -12.88
C VAL A 9 4.92 -6.86 -12.45
N GLU A 10 5.16 -7.01 -11.15
CA GLU A 10 5.76 -8.22 -10.60
C GLU A 10 4.69 -9.29 -10.41
N THR A 11 4.82 -10.39 -11.15
CA THR A 11 3.85 -11.49 -11.17
C THR A 11 4.38 -12.76 -10.51
N THR A 12 3.46 -13.64 -10.12
CA THR A 12 3.72 -15.01 -9.67
C THR A 12 2.68 -15.95 -10.30
N THR A 13 3.01 -17.23 -10.40
CA THR A 13 2.08 -18.24 -10.92
C THR A 13 1.49 -19.06 -9.78
N VAL A 14 0.17 -19.19 -9.75
CA VAL A 14 -0.55 -20.09 -8.84
C VAL A 14 -1.18 -21.24 -9.61
N LEU A 15 -1.24 -22.41 -8.98
CA LEU A 15 -1.96 -23.57 -9.50
C LEU A 15 -3.40 -23.53 -8.99
N LEU A 16 -4.37 -23.54 -9.90
CA LEU A 16 -5.78 -23.61 -9.55
C LEU A 16 -6.17 -25.04 -9.19
N PRO A 17 -7.25 -25.25 -8.40
CA PRO A 17 -7.78 -26.59 -8.13
C PRO A 17 -8.16 -27.38 -9.39
N THR A 18 -8.41 -26.68 -10.51
CA THR A 18 -8.68 -27.27 -11.82
C THR A 18 -7.44 -27.86 -12.50
N GLY A 19 -6.24 -27.54 -12.02
CA GLY A 19 -4.96 -27.89 -12.64
C GLY A 19 -4.39 -26.81 -13.56
N ASP A 20 -5.15 -25.75 -13.83
CA ASP A 20 -4.68 -24.62 -14.65
C ASP A 20 -3.66 -23.77 -13.90
N ARG A 21 -2.77 -23.12 -14.65
CA ARG A 21 -1.80 -22.15 -14.12
C ARG A 21 -2.30 -20.74 -14.38
N LEU A 22 -2.45 -19.95 -13.31
CA LEU A 22 -2.85 -18.55 -13.41
C LEU A 22 -1.68 -17.65 -13.00
N GLU A 23 -1.35 -16.69 -13.86
CA GLU A 23 -0.40 -15.62 -13.53
C GLU A 23 -1.14 -14.47 -12.86
N ILE A 24 -0.67 -14.08 -11.66
CA ILE A 24 -1.28 -13.04 -10.82
C ILE A 24 -0.20 -12.07 -10.32
N PRO A 25 -0.54 -10.84 -9.94
CA PRO A 25 0.38 -9.97 -9.22
C PRO A 25 0.86 -10.63 -7.92
N THR A 26 2.12 -10.36 -7.54
CA THR A 26 2.60 -10.78 -6.22
C THR A 26 1.85 -10.04 -5.10
N GLY A 27 1.90 -10.58 -3.88
CA GLY A 27 1.38 -9.88 -2.70
C GLY A 27 2.06 -8.51 -2.48
N ALA A 28 3.38 -8.44 -2.71
CA ALA A 28 4.14 -7.20 -2.62
C ALA A 28 3.71 -6.18 -3.68
N GLU A 29 3.50 -6.61 -4.93
CA GLU A 29 2.97 -5.76 -6.00
C GLU A 29 1.59 -5.20 -5.65
N THR A 30 0.70 -6.06 -5.17
CA THR A 30 -0.67 -5.69 -4.78
C THR A 30 -0.66 -4.67 -3.64
N LEU A 31 0.23 -4.84 -2.66
CA LEU A 31 0.36 -3.91 -1.53
C LEU A 31 0.88 -2.54 -1.98
N ARG A 32 1.89 -2.50 -2.85
CA ARG A 32 2.39 -1.22 -3.41
C ARG A 32 1.32 -0.51 -4.24
N LEU A 33 0.53 -1.26 -5.01
CA LEU A 33 -0.61 -0.70 -5.74
C LEU A 33 -1.62 -0.05 -4.79
N LYS A 34 -1.96 -0.70 -3.66
CA LYS A 34 -2.85 -0.10 -2.65
C LYS A 34 -2.26 1.18 -2.04
N GLY A 35 -0.96 1.18 -1.72
CA GLY A 35 -0.26 2.41 -1.29
C GLY A 35 -0.34 3.53 -2.33
N TYR A 36 -0.15 3.21 -3.60
CA TYR A 36 -0.33 4.16 -4.71
C TYR A 36 -1.76 4.71 -4.83
N LEU A 37 -2.79 3.87 -4.63
CA LEU A 37 -4.19 4.29 -4.67
C LEU A 37 -4.54 5.22 -3.50
N ILE A 38 -4.06 4.92 -2.28
CA ILE A 38 -4.15 5.84 -1.14
C ILE A 38 -3.53 7.18 -1.50
N MET A 39 -2.38 7.19 -2.17
CA MET A 39 -1.70 8.42 -2.60
C MET A 39 -2.44 9.20 -3.69
N SER A 40 -3.14 8.52 -4.58
CA SER A 40 -3.74 9.13 -5.78
C SER A 40 -5.21 9.48 -5.63
N ARG A 41 -5.98 8.62 -4.99
CA ARG A 41 -7.45 8.73 -4.81
C ARG A 41 -7.83 9.14 -3.40
N ASN A 42 -7.18 8.55 -2.40
CA ASN A 42 -7.38 8.89 -0.98
C ASN A 42 -8.83 8.75 -0.51
N SER A 43 -9.50 7.63 -0.80
CA SER A 43 -10.87 7.36 -0.33
C SER A 43 -10.90 6.42 0.88
N VAL A 44 -12.00 6.40 1.64
CA VAL A 44 -12.24 5.44 2.74
C VAL A 44 -12.01 4.00 2.26
N GLN A 45 -12.50 3.64 1.07
CA GLN A 45 -12.34 2.30 0.50
C GLN A 45 -10.87 1.96 0.23
N ASP A 46 -10.04 2.92 -0.20
CA ASP A 46 -8.61 2.66 -0.45
C ASP A 46 -7.90 2.27 0.85
N TYR A 47 -8.25 2.89 1.98
CA TYR A 47 -7.71 2.53 3.30
C TYR A 47 -8.29 1.21 3.83
N ALA A 48 -9.58 0.95 3.65
CA ALA A 48 -10.21 -0.31 4.05
C ALA A 48 -9.59 -1.51 3.33
N ASP A 49 -9.50 -1.44 1.99
CA ASP A 49 -8.86 -2.49 1.20
C ASP A 49 -7.38 -2.70 1.56
N PHE A 50 -6.68 -1.61 1.89
CA PHE A 50 -5.30 -1.68 2.36
C PHE A 50 -5.21 -2.39 3.71
N ALA A 51 -6.06 -2.04 4.67
CA ALA A 51 -6.10 -2.67 5.98
C ALA A 51 -6.45 -4.17 5.89
N ASP A 52 -7.40 -4.54 5.01
CA ASP A 52 -7.75 -5.93 4.74
C ASP A 52 -6.58 -6.71 4.13
N LEU A 53 -5.89 -6.13 3.16
CA LEU A 53 -4.71 -6.76 2.57
C LEU A 53 -3.59 -6.95 3.59
N VAL A 54 -3.34 -5.95 4.44
CA VAL A 54 -2.37 -6.05 5.54
C VAL A 54 -2.80 -7.10 6.55
N SER A 55 -4.09 -7.33 6.78
CA SER A 55 -4.56 -8.39 7.69
C SER A 55 -4.19 -9.81 7.22
N CYS A 56 -3.91 -9.99 5.93
CA CYS A 56 -3.48 -11.24 5.34
C CYS A 56 -1.95 -11.45 5.43
N MET A 57 -1.19 -10.52 5.99
CA MET A 57 0.28 -10.60 6.11
C MET A 57 0.79 -10.01 7.42
N ASP A 58 2.08 -10.19 7.70
CA ASP A 58 2.72 -9.58 8.85
C ASP A 58 2.98 -8.06 8.60
N ILE A 59 2.80 -7.24 9.64
CA ILE A 59 2.91 -5.78 9.56
C ILE A 59 4.34 -5.35 9.18
N ARG A 60 5.37 -6.04 9.67
CA ARG A 60 6.77 -5.73 9.33
C ARG A 60 7.06 -6.06 7.87
N THR A 61 6.48 -7.15 7.37
CA THR A 61 6.53 -7.48 5.93
C THR A 61 5.89 -6.38 5.08
N ALA A 62 4.70 -5.90 5.49
CA ALA A 62 4.03 -4.80 4.79
C ALA A 62 4.88 -3.52 4.79
N ALA A 63 5.46 -3.17 5.94
CA ALA A 63 6.33 -2.01 6.08
C ALA A 63 7.58 -2.10 5.19
N ALA A 64 8.26 -3.25 5.17
CA ALA A 64 9.44 -3.47 4.34
C ALA A 64 9.13 -3.33 2.84
N VAL A 65 8.00 -3.86 2.39
CA VAL A 65 7.54 -3.71 0.99
C VAL A 65 7.27 -2.24 0.65
N LEU A 66 6.57 -1.52 1.52
CA LEU A 66 6.19 -0.12 1.27
C LEU A 66 7.37 0.85 1.41
N ALA A 67 8.38 0.53 2.21
CA ALA A 67 9.63 1.30 2.27
C ALA A 67 10.33 1.34 0.89
N GLY A 68 10.17 0.30 0.08
CA GLY A 68 10.69 0.22 -1.28
C GLY A 68 9.78 0.79 -2.37
N ILE A 69 8.63 1.38 -2.04
CA ILE A 69 7.60 1.77 -3.04
C ILE A 69 8.13 2.78 -4.09
N ASP A 70 9.08 3.64 -3.72
CA ASP A 70 9.68 4.63 -4.62
C ASP A 70 10.43 4.02 -5.82
N GLY A 71 10.87 2.77 -5.72
CA GLY A 71 11.46 2.02 -6.85
C GLY A 71 10.43 1.60 -7.90
N TYR A 72 9.14 1.63 -7.56
CA TYR A 72 8.04 1.14 -8.39
C TYR A 72 7.10 2.25 -8.82
N TYR A 73 6.85 3.20 -7.92
CA TYR A 73 5.99 4.36 -8.10
C TYR A 73 6.78 5.61 -7.71
N CYS A 74 6.97 6.54 -8.64
CA CYS A 74 7.71 7.78 -8.39
C CYS A 74 7.02 8.96 -9.08
N GLY A 75 7.16 10.17 -8.52
CA GLY A 75 6.64 11.39 -9.12
C GLY A 75 7.71 12.14 -9.93
N GLU A 76 7.29 12.87 -10.98
CA GLU A 76 8.19 13.59 -11.91
C GLU A 76 9.21 14.53 -11.25
N ARG A 77 8.90 15.10 -10.07
CA ARG A 77 9.72 16.16 -9.43
C ARG A 77 10.53 15.72 -8.22
N SER A 78 10.43 14.47 -7.77
CA SER A 78 11.09 14.03 -6.54
C SER A 78 12.23 13.06 -6.82
N LYS A 79 13.46 13.51 -6.58
CA LYS A 79 14.60 12.61 -6.36
C LYS A 79 14.28 11.76 -5.12
N ASN A 80 14.18 10.44 -5.30
CA ASN A 80 14.11 9.31 -4.35
C ASN A 80 13.46 9.55 -2.95
N GLN A 81 12.53 8.66 -2.55
CA GLN A 81 11.88 8.54 -1.23
C GLN A 81 10.68 9.46 -0.93
N TRP A 82 10.12 10.14 -1.93
CA TRP A 82 8.96 11.01 -1.69
C TRP A 82 7.68 10.22 -1.47
N VAL A 83 7.45 9.13 -2.22
CA VAL A 83 6.21 8.37 -2.14
C VAL A 83 6.11 7.62 -0.81
N ALA A 84 7.17 6.91 -0.38
CA ALA A 84 7.17 6.23 0.92
C ALA A 84 6.92 7.23 2.06
N THR A 85 7.62 8.37 2.06
CA THR A 85 7.49 9.39 3.12
C THR A 85 6.08 9.99 3.17
N GLN A 86 5.48 10.31 2.03
CA GLN A 86 4.11 10.83 2.01
C GLN A 86 3.08 9.75 2.37
N LEU A 87 3.32 8.50 1.99
CA LEU A 87 2.45 7.39 2.35
C LEU A 87 2.44 7.18 3.88
N VAL A 88 3.60 7.21 4.53
CA VAL A 88 3.68 7.15 6.01
C VAL A 88 2.81 8.22 6.65
N ARG A 89 2.85 9.47 6.15
CA ARG A 89 2.02 10.56 6.69
C ARG A 89 0.53 10.27 6.54
N ARG A 90 0.09 9.76 5.40
CA ARG A 90 -1.31 9.43 5.14
C ARG A 90 -1.78 8.24 5.99
N LEU A 91 -0.94 7.23 6.18
CA LEU A 91 -1.28 6.08 7.01
C LEU A 91 -1.27 6.40 8.51
N ALA A 92 -0.39 7.29 8.96
CA ALA A 92 -0.31 7.71 10.36
C ALA A 92 -1.53 8.51 10.80
N ASP A 93 -2.13 9.26 9.88
CA ASP A 93 -3.28 10.12 10.15
C ASP A 93 -4.24 10.15 8.94
N PRO A 94 -5.03 9.07 8.72
CA PRO A 94 -5.89 8.95 7.55
C PRO A 94 -6.96 10.04 7.47
N HIS A 95 -6.91 10.82 6.39
CA HIS A 95 -7.88 11.87 6.07
C HIS A 95 -8.39 11.67 4.64
N PRO A 96 -9.34 10.74 4.41
CA PRO A 96 -9.90 10.48 3.08
C PRO A 96 -10.68 11.70 2.56
N PHE A 97 -10.84 11.80 1.23
CA PHE A 97 -11.57 12.89 0.59
C PHE A 97 -13.10 12.72 0.61
N ASP A 98 -13.58 11.50 0.88
CA ASP A 98 -14.99 11.17 0.93
C ASP A 98 -15.46 10.90 2.36
N ASP A 99 -16.69 11.33 2.68
CA ASP A 99 -17.30 11.22 4.02
C ASP A 99 -18.02 9.88 4.24
N HIS A 100 -17.52 8.79 3.65
CA HIS A 100 -18.14 7.47 3.71
C HIS A 100 -17.55 6.59 4.83
N GLU A 101 -17.30 7.15 6.01
CA GLU A 101 -16.79 6.39 7.15
C GLU A 101 -17.76 5.26 7.55
N THR A 102 -17.23 4.05 7.60
CA THR A 102 -17.95 2.82 7.99
C THR A 102 -17.74 2.51 9.47
N ALA A 103 -18.52 1.57 10.03
CA ALA A 103 -18.45 1.23 11.45
C ALA A 103 -17.09 0.67 11.91
N ASP A 104 -16.33 0.08 11.00
CA ASP A 104 -14.98 -0.48 11.17
C ASP A 104 -13.85 0.55 10.96
N TRP A 105 -14.18 1.80 10.63
CA TRP A 105 -13.20 2.86 10.40
C TRP A 105 -12.15 3.04 11.52
N PRO A 106 -12.50 2.92 12.82
CA PRO A 106 -11.49 2.95 13.89
C PRO A 106 -10.43 1.85 13.77
N ASP A 107 -10.83 0.62 13.39
CA ASP A 107 -9.91 -0.51 13.23
C ASP A 107 -9.03 -0.34 11.98
N VAL A 108 -9.60 0.20 10.90
CA VAL A 108 -8.86 0.57 9.68
C VAL A 108 -7.77 1.61 10.01
N LYS A 109 -8.12 2.68 10.73
CA LYS A 109 -7.15 3.70 11.17
C LYS A 109 -6.06 3.12 12.06
N GLN A 110 -6.42 2.27 13.02
CA GLN A 110 -5.47 1.63 13.91
C GLN A 110 -4.45 0.76 13.14
N ARG A 111 -4.92 0.01 12.14
CA ARG A 111 -4.05 -0.82 11.31
C ARG A 111 -3.16 0.02 10.39
N CYS A 112 -3.68 1.11 9.82
CA CYS A 112 -2.88 2.06 9.04
C CYS A 112 -1.76 2.67 9.88
N LEU A 113 -2.07 3.13 11.09
CA LEU A 113 -1.10 3.68 12.02
C LEU A 113 0.00 2.67 12.38
N ALA A 114 -0.37 1.40 12.63
CA ALA A 114 0.61 0.36 12.93
C ALA A 114 1.61 0.14 11.79
N VAL A 115 1.14 0.16 10.53
CA VAL A 115 2.04 0.08 9.37
C VAL A 115 2.90 1.33 9.24
N ALA A 116 2.35 2.52 9.46
CA ALA A 116 3.11 3.77 9.42
C ALA A 116 4.25 3.78 10.44
N VAL A 117 4.00 3.33 11.67
CA VAL A 117 5.01 3.17 12.72
C VAL A 117 6.08 2.18 12.29
N ALA A 118 5.69 1.00 11.81
CA ALA A 118 6.64 -0.01 11.35
C ALA A 118 7.51 0.48 10.18
N MET A 119 6.95 1.24 9.24
CA MET A 119 7.73 1.86 8.15
C MET A 119 8.76 2.86 8.66
N LEU A 120 8.45 3.64 9.70
CA LEU A 120 9.40 4.56 10.33
C LEU A 120 10.51 3.82 11.10
N GLU A 121 10.23 2.63 11.63
CA GLU A 121 11.22 1.78 12.28
C GLU A 121 12.19 1.14 11.27
N GLU A 122 11.70 0.69 10.10
CA GLU A 122 12.53 0.16 9.01
C GLU A 122 13.46 1.20 8.37
N ALA A 123 13.14 2.48 8.50
CA ALA A 123 13.94 3.58 7.93
C ALA A 123 15.11 4.04 8.81
N ARG A 124 15.26 3.47 10.02
CA ARG A 124 16.36 3.76 10.96
C ARG A 124 17.56 2.85 10.74
#